data_AF-A0A9Q7UES7-F1
#
_entry.id   AF-A0A9Q7UES7-F1
#
_cell.length_a   1.000
_cell.length_b   1.000
_cell.length_c   1.000
_cell.angle_alpha   90.00
_cell.angle_beta   90.00
_cell.angle_gamma   90.00
#
_symmetry.space_group_name_H-M   'P 1'
#
loop_
_entity.id
_entity.type
_entity.pdbx_description
1 polymer ?
#
loop_
_entity_poly.entity_id
_entity_poly.type
_entity_poly.pdbx_seq_one_letter_code
_entity_poly.pdbx_strand_id
1 'polypeptide(L)'
;MKSTPGLTAIFSDDEPNFLITNGPWALVRNPCYSEYLASLVAGFIVTSSSNHPDHGHAYLVSHAGGIAFAGLVVAFNIFYQAIRDEEAKFSSGKLRTKHEEYKRKVWMLVPLSDVMGR
;
A
#
# COMPACT_ATOMS: atom_id res chain seq x y z
N MET A 1 14.18 -20.44 -26.16
CA MET A 1 14.73 -19.61 -25.06
C MET A 1 13.85 -19.83 -23.84
N LYS A 2 14.41 -20.21 -22.70
CA LYS A 2 13.66 -20.20 -21.44
C LYS A 2 13.46 -18.73 -21.07
N SER A 3 12.22 -18.26 -21.10
CA SER A 3 11.84 -16.96 -20.56
C SER A 3 12.18 -16.98 -19.07
N THR A 4 13.21 -16.25 -18.67
CA THR A 4 13.41 -15.91 -17.26
C THR A 4 12.19 -15.08 -16.88
N PRO A 5 11.35 -15.48 -15.90
CA PRO A 5 10.28 -14.62 -15.46
C PRO A 5 10.94 -13.41 -14.81
N GLY A 6 11.03 -12.32 -15.58
CA GLY A 6 11.47 -11.03 -15.07
C GLY A 6 10.52 -10.58 -13.97
N LEU A 7 10.97 -9.64 -13.14
CA LEU A 7 10.10 -8.92 -12.22
C LEU A 7 8.93 -8.35 -13.04
N THR A 8 7.70 -8.71 -12.69
CA THR A 8 6.52 -8.21 -13.39
C THR A 8 6.24 -6.78 -12.94
N ALA A 9 5.92 -5.91 -13.89
CA ALA A 9 5.62 -4.52 -13.60
C ALA A 9 4.30 -4.42 -12.80
N ILE A 10 4.19 -3.40 -11.95
CA ILE A 10 2.89 -3.03 -11.37
C ILE A 10 1.92 -2.77 -12.54
N PHE A 11 0.69 -3.30 -12.45
CA PHE A 11 -0.31 -3.35 -13.53
C PHE A 11 -0.03 -4.32 -14.70
N SER A 12 0.85 -5.32 -14.54
CA SER A 12 0.95 -6.41 -15.53
C SER A 12 -0.34 -7.25 -15.62
N ASP A 13 -0.50 -8.04 -16.69
CA ASP A 13 -1.62 -9.00 -16.85
C ASP A 13 -1.19 -10.46 -16.56
N ASP A 14 -0.11 -10.64 -15.79
CA ASP A 14 0.41 -11.95 -15.42
C ASP A 14 -0.53 -12.73 -14.48
N GLU A 15 -0.67 -14.04 -14.70
CA GLU A 15 -1.41 -14.90 -13.77
C GLU A 15 -0.55 -15.20 -12.53
N PRO A 16 -1.07 -15.00 -11.30
CA PRO A 16 -0.35 -15.34 -10.08
C PRO A 16 -0.07 -16.83 -9.99
N ASN A 17 1.22 -17.17 -9.88
CA ASN A 17 1.70 -18.56 -9.75
C ASN A 17 2.13 -18.92 -8.32
N PHE A 18 2.28 -17.94 -7.42
CA PHE A 18 2.56 -18.14 -5.99
C PHE A 18 1.72 -17.21 -5.11
N LEU A 19 1.55 -17.59 -3.85
CA LEU A 19 0.91 -16.78 -2.81
C LEU A 19 1.82 -16.80 -1.56
N ILE A 20 2.30 -15.61 -1.15
CA ILE A 20 3.13 -15.44 0.04
C ILE A 20 2.22 -15.01 1.19
N THR A 21 2.31 -15.70 2.34
CA THR A 21 1.46 -15.44 3.52
C THR A 21 2.26 -15.33 4.82
N ASN A 22 3.59 -15.36 4.73
CA ASN A 22 4.53 -15.32 5.84
C ASN A 22 5.35 -14.02 5.86
N GLY A 23 5.99 -13.71 6.99
CA GLY A 23 6.77 -12.48 7.14
C GLY A 23 5.86 -11.23 7.17
N PRO A 24 6.22 -10.13 6.49
CA PRO A 24 5.37 -8.93 6.41
C PRO A 24 3.96 -9.21 5.85
N TRP A 25 3.84 -10.17 4.94
CA TRP A 25 2.55 -10.63 4.39
C TRP A 25 1.66 -11.33 5.43
N ALA A 26 2.19 -11.77 6.57
CA ALA A 26 1.35 -12.24 7.66
C ALA A 26 0.61 -11.08 8.36
N LEU A 27 1.11 -9.84 8.21
CA LEU A 27 0.57 -8.68 8.91
C LEU A 27 -0.39 -7.85 8.07
N VAL A 28 -0.02 -7.61 6.81
CA VAL A 28 -0.81 -6.89 5.82
C VAL A 28 -0.61 -7.54 4.45
N ARG A 29 -1.63 -7.52 3.60
CA ARG A 29 -1.57 -8.19 2.29
C ARG A 29 -0.65 -7.51 1.30
N ASN A 30 -0.49 -6.21 1.44
CA ASN A 30 0.22 -5.36 0.50
C ASN A 30 1.35 -4.57 1.20
N PRO A 31 2.35 -5.24 1.82
CA PRO A 31 3.30 -4.60 2.73
C PRO A 31 4.13 -3.49 2.07
N CYS A 32 4.54 -3.65 0.81
CA CYS A 32 5.30 -2.62 0.09
C CYS A 32 4.46 -1.35 -0.14
N TYR A 33 3.18 -1.52 -0.52
CA TYR A 33 2.26 -0.38 -0.66
C TYR A 33 1.97 0.27 0.69
N SER A 34 1.80 -0.54 1.75
CA SER A 34 1.64 -0.07 3.13
C SER A 34 2.82 0.78 3.59
N GLU A 35 4.05 0.29 3.42
CA GLU A 35 5.27 1.00 3.79
C GLU A 35 5.39 2.34 3.06
N TYR A 36 5.14 2.35 1.75
CA TYR A 36 5.22 3.56 0.96
C TYR A 36 4.17 4.60 1.40
N LEU A 37 2.92 4.18 1.61
CA LEU A 37 1.87 5.08 2.11
C LEU A 37 2.20 5.61 3.51
N ALA A 38 2.74 4.76 4.40
CA ALA A 38 3.19 5.20 5.72
C ALA A 38 4.31 6.26 5.63
N SER A 39 5.24 6.11 4.68
CA SER A 39 6.30 7.10 4.43
C SER A 39 5.74 8.45 3.96
N LEU A 40 4.73 8.44 3.08
CA LEU A 40 4.07 9.66 2.62
C LEU A 40 3.26 10.33 3.74
N VAL A 41 2.59 9.55 4.59
CA VAL A 41 1.89 10.07 5.77
C VAL A 41 2.90 10.73 6.72
N ALA A 42 4.03 10.09 6.99
CA ALA A 42 5.09 10.68 7.82
C ALA A 42 5.63 11.97 7.20
N GLY A 43 5.86 12.00 5.88
CA GLY A 43 6.26 13.19 5.14
C GLY A 43 5.25 14.33 5.29
N PHE A 44 3.95 14.04 5.13
CA PHE A 44 2.88 15.01 5.35
C PHE A 44 2.86 15.57 6.77
N ILE A 45 3.03 14.73 7.80
CA ILE A 45 3.07 15.16 9.20
C ILE A 45 4.25 16.11 9.42
N VAL A 46 5.46 15.73 8.98
CA VAL A 46 6.68 16.54 9.17
C VAL A 46 6.55 17.89 8.47
N THR A 47 6.12 17.90 7.21
CA THR A 47 6.01 19.15 6.44
C THR A 47 4.87 20.03 6.92
N SER A 48 3.77 19.46 7.42
CA SER A 48 2.66 20.22 8.00
C SER A 48 3.00 20.79 9.38
N SER A 49 3.81 20.09 10.17
CA SER A 49 4.27 20.54 11.50
C SER A 49 5.36 21.61 11.47
N SER A 50 5.95 21.85 10.29
CA SER A 50 6.98 22.88 10.08
C SER A 50 6.36 24.28 10.05
N ASN A 51 5.98 24.79 11.23
CA ASN A 51 5.58 26.18 11.43
C ASN A 51 6.84 27.07 11.33
N HIS A 52 7.10 27.63 10.15
CA HIS A 52 8.08 28.69 10.02
C HIS A 52 7.52 30.00 10.62
N PRO A 53 8.22 30.68 11.55
CA PRO A 53 7.71 31.88 12.23
C PRO A 53 7.32 33.04 11.30
N ASP A 54 7.88 33.08 10.09
CA ASP A 54 7.76 34.22 9.17
C ASP A 54 6.45 34.25 8.36
N HIS A 55 5.59 33.24 8.52
CA HIS A 55 4.29 33.18 7.86
C HIS A 55 3.21 32.95 8.92
N GLY A 56 2.55 34.03 9.35
CA GLY A 56 1.48 34.04 10.35
C GLY A 56 0.18 33.35 9.93
N HIS A 57 0.26 32.14 9.38
CA HIS A 57 -0.91 31.33 9.05
C HIS A 57 -1.37 30.52 10.27
N ALA A 58 -2.63 30.72 10.66
CA ALA A 58 -3.30 29.98 11.73
C ALA A 58 -3.71 28.54 11.35
N TYR A 59 -3.36 28.07 10.15
CA TYR A 59 -3.85 26.80 9.60
C TYR A 59 -2.78 25.70 9.65
N LEU A 60 -3.24 24.48 9.97
CA LEU A 60 -2.49 23.25 10.26
C LEU A 60 -1.60 22.71 9.12
N VAL A 61 -1.51 23.38 7.98
CA VAL A 61 -0.82 22.86 6.80
C VAL A 61 0.00 23.99 6.16
N SER A 62 1.31 23.93 6.34
CA SER A 62 2.26 24.77 5.57
C SER A 62 2.08 24.52 4.06
N HIS A 63 2.54 25.42 3.19
CA HIS A 63 2.54 25.18 1.73
C HIS A 63 3.19 23.83 1.37
N ALA A 64 4.26 23.45 2.06
CA ALA A 64 4.91 22.14 1.91
C ALA A 64 4.02 20.98 2.39
N GLY A 65 3.29 21.17 3.49
CA GLY A 65 2.26 20.23 3.94
C GLY A 65 1.15 20.01 2.91
N GLY A 66 0.71 21.06 2.24
CA GLY A 66 -0.32 20.99 1.20
C GLY A 66 0.14 20.16 0.00
N ILE A 67 1.38 20.38 -0.44
CA ILE A 67 2.01 19.60 -1.51
C ILE A 67 2.16 18.13 -1.10
N ALA A 68 2.63 17.87 0.13
CA ALA A 68 2.79 16.51 0.65
C ALA A 68 1.44 15.78 0.75
N PHE A 69 0.38 16.46 1.17
CA PHE A 69 -0.98 15.91 1.21
C PHE A 69 -1.50 15.57 -0.19
N ALA A 70 -1.32 16.46 -1.17
CA ALA A 70 -1.72 16.19 -2.55
C ALA A 70 -0.98 14.95 -3.10
N GLY A 71 0.33 14.84 -2.85
CA GLY A 71 1.12 13.67 -3.21
C GLY A 71 0.61 12.38 -2.56
N LEU A 72 0.29 12.43 -1.26
CA LEU A 72 -0.32 11.31 -0.53
C LEU A 72 -1.64 10.87 -1.16
N VAL A 73 -2.54 11.81 -1.48
CA VAL A 73 -3.85 11.50 -2.07
C VAL A 73 -3.69 10.87 -3.45
N VAL A 74 -2.83 11.41 -4.31
CA VAL A 74 -2.56 10.85 -5.64
C VAL A 74 -1.98 9.44 -5.55
N ALA A 75 -0.95 9.25 -4.71
CA ALA A 75 -0.32 7.94 -4.52
C ALA A 75 -1.32 6.91 -3.96
N PHE A 76 -2.14 7.30 -2.98
CA PHE A 76 -3.18 6.44 -2.43
C PHE A 76 -4.17 5.97 -3.51
N ASN A 77 -4.64 6.87 -4.38
CA ASN A 77 -5.55 6.50 -5.46
C ASN A 77 -4.92 5.50 -6.44
N ILE A 78 -3.69 5.76 -6.89
CA ILE A 78 -2.97 4.87 -7.82
C ILE A 78 -2.75 3.49 -7.19
N PHE A 79 -2.27 3.45 -5.95
CA PHE A 79 -1.97 2.19 -5.27
C PHE A 79 -3.23 1.42 -4.90
N TYR A 80 -4.30 2.11 -4.50
CA TYR A 80 -5.58 1.45 -4.24
C TYR A 80 -6.11 0.76 -5.50
N GLN A 81 -6.00 1.42 -6.67
CA GLN A 81 -6.36 0.81 -7.94
C GLN A 81 -5.43 -0.37 -8.29
N ALA A 82 -4.11 -0.20 -8.16
CA ALA A 82 -3.13 -1.26 -8.41
C ALA A 82 -3.41 -2.52 -7.56
N ILE A 83 -3.64 -2.35 -6.26
CA ILE A 83 -3.94 -3.44 -5.34
C ILE A 83 -5.22 -4.16 -5.76
N ARG A 84 -6.26 -3.42 -6.17
CA ARG A 84 -7.51 -4.04 -6.62
C ARG A 84 -7.29 -4.89 -7.86
N ASP A 85 -6.54 -4.37 -8.83
CA ASP A 85 -6.26 -5.07 -10.07
C ASP A 85 -5.37 -6.30 -9.80
N GLU A 86 -4.34 -6.16 -8.97
CA GLU A 86 -3.45 -7.26 -8.56
C GLU A 86 -4.20 -8.35 -7.77
N GLU A 87 -5.01 -7.98 -6.78
CA GLU A 87 -5.84 -8.94 -6.02
C GLU A 87 -6.89 -9.61 -6.93
N ALA A 88 -7.43 -8.91 -7.93
CA ALA A 88 -8.40 -9.44 -8.87
C ALA A 88 -7.80 -10.53 -9.78
N LYS A 89 -6.49 -10.54 -10.04
CA LYS A 89 -5.86 -11.60 -10.83
C LYS A 89 -5.97 -12.98 -10.18
N PHE A 90 -6.08 -13.06 -8.85
CA PHE A 90 -6.29 -14.32 -8.15
C PHE A 90 -7.70 -14.90 -8.37
N SER A 91 -8.66 -14.13 -8.90
CA SER A 91 -10.06 -14.53 -9.07
C SER A 91 -10.27 -15.68 -10.06
N SER A 92 -9.43 -15.75 -11.10
CA SER A 92 -9.55 -16.72 -12.19
C SER A 92 -8.55 -17.87 -12.11
N GLY A 93 -7.54 -17.75 -11.24
CA GLY A 93 -6.43 -18.69 -11.15
C GLY A 93 -6.61 -19.82 -10.13
N LYS A 94 -5.68 -20.78 -10.16
CA LYS A 94 -5.66 -21.95 -9.25
C LYS A 94 -5.51 -21.57 -7.76
N LEU A 95 -5.06 -20.35 -7.47
CA LEU A 95 -4.82 -19.85 -6.12
C LEU A 95 -6.04 -19.16 -5.49
N ARG A 96 -7.15 -19.01 -6.21
CA ARG A 96 -8.37 -18.30 -5.77
C ARG A 96 -8.80 -18.64 -4.34
N THR A 97 -9.02 -19.93 -4.05
CA THR A 97 -9.52 -20.37 -2.73
C THR A 97 -8.56 -20.01 -1.61
N LYS A 98 -7.25 -20.21 -1.82
CA LYS A 98 -6.21 -19.88 -0.84
C LYS A 98 -6.11 -18.38 -0.61
N HIS A 99 -6.23 -17.59 -1.68
CA HIS A 99 -6.22 -16.13 -1.60
C HIS A 99 -7.46 -15.60 -0.85
N GLU A 100 -8.64 -16.15 -1.09
CA GLU A 100 -9.86 -15.80 -0.35
C GLU A 100 -9.77 -16.14 1.14
N GLU A 101 -9.19 -17.29 1.49
CA GLU A 101 -8.89 -17.65 2.88
C GLU A 101 -7.93 -16.66 3.54
N TYR A 102 -6.92 -16.22 2.80
CA TYR A 102 -5.94 -15.25 3.26
C TYR A 102 -6.57 -13.86 3.47
N LYS A 103 -7.43 -13.40 2.55
CA LYS A 103 -8.17 -12.12 2.66
C LYS A 103 -9.05 -12.02 3.89
N ARG A 104 -9.59 -13.14 4.38
CA ARG A 104 -10.39 -13.19 5.61
C ARG A 104 -9.58 -12.99 6.89
N LYS A 105 -8.26 -13.21 6.84
CA LYS A 105 -7.38 -13.21 8.02
C LYS A 105 -6.50 -11.97 8.11
N VAL A 106 -6.09 -11.43 6.97
CA VAL A 106 -5.07 -10.38 6.90
C VAL A 106 -5.64 -9.14 6.24
N TRP A 107 -5.42 -7.97 6.83
CA TRP A 107 -5.90 -6.69 6.31
C TRP A 107 -5.10 -6.21 5.09
N MET A 108 -5.73 -5.39 4.25
CA MET A 108 -5.16 -4.98 2.97
C MET A 108 -3.90 -4.09 3.12
N LEU A 109 -3.99 -3.04 3.93
CA LEU A 109 -2.95 -1.99 4.05
C LEU A 109 -2.54 -1.68 5.50
N VAL A 110 -3.47 -1.73 6.44
CA VAL A 110 -3.23 -1.40 7.86
C VAL A 110 -3.70 -2.58 8.70
N PRO A 111 -2.89 -3.07 9.67
CA PRO A 111 -3.32 -4.13 10.57
C PRO A 111 -4.34 -3.56 11.58
N LEU A 112 -5.64 -3.71 11.29
CA LEU A 112 -6.72 -3.14 12.12
C LEU A 112 -7.24 -4.10 13.21
N SER A 113 -6.73 -5.33 13.24
CA SER A 113 -6.98 -6.29 14.31
C SER A 113 -5.66 -6.65 14.99
N ASP A 114 -5.72 -7.31 16.13
CA ASP A 114 -4.52 -7.81 16.80
C ASP A 114 -3.86 -8.89 15.93
N VAL A 115 -2.91 -8.47 15.10
CA VAL A 115 -2.12 -9.34 14.24
C VAL A 115 -0.97 -9.98 15.04
N MET A 116 -0.56 -9.36 16.16
CA MET A 116 0.50 -9.84 17.06
C MET A 116 -0.05 -10.76 18.15
N GLY A 117 -1.37 -10.74 18.37
CA GLY A 117 -2.17 -11.67 19.15
C GLY A 117 -2.22 -13.06 18.50
N ARG A 118 -1.08 -13.73 18.53
CA ARG A 118 -1.09 -15.15 18.90
C ARG A 118 -1.72 -15.32 20.28
#